data_AF-A0A6J6F742-F1
#
_entry.id   AF-A0A6J6F742-F1
#
_cell.length_a   1.000
_cell.length_b   1.000
_cell.length_c   1.000
_cell.angle_alpha   90.00
_cell.angle_beta   90.00
_cell.angle_gamma   90.00
#
_symmetry.space_group_name_H-M   'P 1'
#
loop_
_entity.id
_entity.type
_entity.pdbx_description
1 polymer ?
#
loop_
_entity_poly.entity_id
_entity_poly.type
_entity_poly.pdbx_seq_one_letter_code
_entity_poly.pdbx_strand_id
1 'polypeptide(L)'
;MLAFLYSTPAYQRSLELFGWPELGPRLRTMTRNGDWGSLGSLMSDEVLDTVLPAGTWDELPTILEQWYSGLVDGLLIQPPDDPALDARFAETLRAIGSIRPRLG
;
A
#
# COMPACT_ATOMS: atom_id res chain seq x y z
N MET A 1 -7.34 -8.04 4.53
CA MET A 1 -7.22 -6.90 5.46
C MET A 1 -7.39 -5.55 4.76
N LEU A 2 -6.76 -5.31 3.60
CA LEU A 2 -6.85 -4.03 2.88
C LEU A 2 -8.28 -3.65 2.47
N ALA A 3 -9.03 -4.57 1.85
CA ALA A 3 -10.43 -4.34 1.46
C ALA A 3 -11.34 -3.97 2.67
N PHE A 4 -11.03 -4.49 3.86
CA PHE A 4 -11.73 -4.13 5.08
C PHE A 4 -11.37 -2.72 5.55
N LEU A 5 -10.10 -2.31 5.46
CA LEU A 5 -9.67 -0.95 5.76
C LEU A 5 -10.44 0.08 4.93
N TYR A 6 -10.55 -0.17 3.61
CA TYR A 6 -11.31 0.65 2.66
C TYR A 6 -12.84 0.57 2.83
N SER A 7 -13.34 -0.38 3.64
CA SER A 7 -14.77 -0.46 4.00
C SER A 7 -15.17 0.58 5.07
N THR A 8 -14.19 1.18 5.75
CA THR A 8 -14.42 2.12 6.84
C THR A 8 -14.70 3.54 6.32
N PRO A 9 -15.48 4.37 7.04
CA PRO A 9 -15.78 5.74 6.62
C PRO A 9 -14.54 6.63 6.40
N ALA A 10 -13.43 6.34 7.07
CA ALA A 10 -12.20 7.13 6.99
C ALA A 10 -11.60 7.19 5.58
N TYR A 11 -11.84 6.17 4.75
CA TYR A 11 -11.27 6.07 3.40
C TYR A 11 -12.22 6.56 2.29
N GLN A 12 -13.48 6.88 2.63
CA GLN A 12 -14.49 7.28 1.65
C GLN A 12 -14.04 8.48 0.81
N ARG A 13 -13.45 9.50 1.44
CA ARG A 13 -13.00 10.71 0.74
C ARG A 13 -11.87 10.44 -0.26
N SER A 14 -10.96 9.53 0.07
CA SER A 14 -9.89 9.12 -0.84
C SER A 14 -10.46 8.33 -2.02
N LEU A 15 -11.41 7.43 -1.77
CA LEU A 15 -12.09 6.70 -2.84
C LEU A 15 -12.86 7.62 -3.79
N GLU A 16 -13.54 8.64 -3.26
CA GLU A 16 -14.19 9.69 -4.07
C GLU A 16 -13.18 10.47 -4.92
N LEU A 17 -12.03 10.83 -4.34
CA LEU A 17 -10.94 11.53 -5.05
C LEU A 17 -10.42 10.70 -6.24
N PHE A 18 -10.31 9.38 -6.08
CA PHE A 18 -9.88 8.45 -7.12
C PHE A 18 -11.01 8.03 -8.08
N GLY A 19 -12.24 8.52 -7.90
CA GLY A 19 -13.37 8.21 -8.79
C GLY A 19 -14.13 6.92 -8.48
N TRP A 20 -13.98 6.36 -7.27
CA TRP A 20 -14.67 5.15 -6.81
C TRP A 20 -15.62 5.36 -5.63
N PRO A 21 -16.59 6.30 -5.71
CA PRO A 21 -17.47 6.64 -4.57
C PRO A 21 -18.26 5.43 -4.04
N GLU A 22 -18.55 4.45 -4.91
CA GLU A 22 -19.36 3.27 -4.59
C GLU A 22 -18.54 2.10 -4.00
N LEU A 23 -17.21 2.13 -4.08
CA LEU A 23 -16.38 1.01 -3.63
C LEU A 23 -16.47 0.81 -2.11
N GLY A 24 -16.33 1.89 -1.34
CA GLY A 24 -16.42 1.87 0.13
C GLY A 24 -17.77 1.34 0.64
N PRO A 25 -18.93 1.88 0.17
CA PRO A 25 -20.25 1.36 0.51
C PRO A 25 -20.47 -0.12 0.21
N ARG A 26 -19.95 -0.62 -0.94
CA ARG A 26 -20.05 -2.03 -1.31
C ARG A 26 -19.21 -2.91 -0.39
N LEU A 27 -17.94 -2.55 -0.16
CA LEU A 27 -17.05 -3.24 0.79
C LEU A 27 -17.65 -3.28 2.20
N ARG A 28 -18.24 -2.18 2.66
CA ARG A 28 -18.89 -2.07 3.97
C ARG A 28 -20.09 -3.01 4.07
N THR A 29 -20.84 -3.17 2.99
CA THR A 29 -22.01 -4.07 2.95
C THR A 29 -21.58 -5.53 3.01
N MET A 30 -20.57 -5.94 2.24
CA MET A 30 -20.01 -7.29 2.29
C MET A 30 -19.46 -7.62 3.70
N THR A 31 -18.74 -6.67 4.29
CA THR A 31 -18.21 -6.76 5.66
C THR A 31 -19.32 -6.99 6.69
N ARG A 32 -20.43 -6.24 6.62
CA ARG A 32 -21.59 -6.44 7.52
C ARG A 32 -22.29 -7.79 7.31
N ASN A 33 -22.28 -8.29 6.09
CA ASN A 33 -22.90 -9.57 5.73
C ASN A 33 -22.00 -10.79 6.05
N GLY A 34 -20.78 -10.56 6.54
CA GLY A 34 -19.82 -11.63 6.84
C GLY A 34 -19.19 -12.27 5.60
N ASP A 35 -19.28 -11.62 4.44
CA ASP A 35 -18.71 -12.13 3.17
C ASP A 35 -17.21 -11.78 3.07
N TRP A 36 -16.43 -12.37 3.98
CA TRP A 36 -15.00 -12.10 4.10
C TRP A 36 -14.18 -12.71 2.97
N GLY A 37 -14.59 -13.88 2.48
CA GLY A 37 -13.88 -14.61 1.42
C GLY A 37 -13.92 -13.89 0.08
N SER A 38 -15.00 -13.16 -0.20
CA SER A 38 -15.17 -12.45 -1.46
C SER A 38 -14.75 -10.97 -1.37
N LEU A 39 -14.39 -10.47 -0.19
CA LEU A 39 -14.12 -9.04 0.02
C LEU A 39 -12.99 -8.51 -0.86
N GLY A 40 -11.99 -9.34 -1.16
CA GLY A 40 -10.89 -9.01 -2.06
C GLY A 40 -11.31 -8.85 -3.52
N SER A 41 -12.42 -9.45 -3.95
CA SER A 41 -12.87 -9.41 -5.35
C SER A 41 -13.27 -8.01 -5.84
N LEU A 42 -13.56 -7.09 -4.91
CA LEU A 42 -13.83 -5.69 -5.23
C LEU A 42 -12.58 -4.81 -5.30
N MET A 43 -11.43 -5.35 -4.91
CA MET A 43 -10.12 -4.68 -5.04
C MET A 43 -9.49 -5.12 -6.36
N SER A 44 -9.84 -4.46 -7.46
CA SER A 44 -9.20 -4.69 -8.75
C SER A 44 -7.72 -4.31 -8.73
N ASP A 45 -6.96 -4.81 -9.71
CA ASP A 45 -5.55 -4.42 -9.90
C ASP A 45 -5.40 -2.90 -9.99
N GLU A 46 -6.29 -2.21 -10.71
CA GLU A 46 -6.31 -0.75 -10.79
C GLU A 46 -6.43 -0.07 -9.42
N VAL A 47 -7.32 -0.58 -8.55
CA VAL A 47 -7.47 -0.04 -7.19
C VAL A 47 -6.21 -0.30 -6.38
N LEU A 48 -5.66 -1.51 -6.47
CA LEU A 48 -4.46 -1.90 -5.73
C LEU A 48 -3.26 -1.05 -6.16
N ASP A 49 -3.00 -0.94 -7.46
CA ASP A 49 -1.88 -0.19 -8.03
C ASP A 49 -1.94 1.31 -7.68
N THR A 50 -3.15 1.84 -7.49
CA THR A 50 -3.35 3.26 -7.10
C THR A 50 -3.04 3.51 -5.63
N VAL A 51 -3.22 2.52 -4.76
CA VAL A 51 -3.20 2.75 -3.30
C VAL A 51 -2.12 1.98 -2.55
N LEU A 52 -1.43 1.08 -3.24
CA LEU A 52 -0.42 0.21 -2.64
C LEU A 52 0.82 0.18 -3.52
N PRO A 53 1.95 0.79 -3.11
CA PRO A 53 3.23 0.55 -3.76
C PRO A 53 3.63 -0.91 -3.50
N ALA A 54 3.77 -1.69 -4.57
CA ALA A 54 4.13 -3.11 -4.50
C ALA A 54 5.05 -3.49 -5.67
N GLY A 55 6.01 -4.37 -5.40
CA GLY A 55 6.95 -4.86 -6.39
C GLY A 55 7.90 -5.90 -5.80
N THR A 56 8.75 -6.45 -6.65
CA THR A 56 9.85 -7.33 -6.26
C THR A 56 10.93 -6.55 -5.51
N TRP A 57 11.83 -7.28 -4.83
CA TRP A 57 12.96 -6.70 -4.10
C TRP A 57 13.80 -5.70 -4.93
N ASP A 58 13.99 -5.97 -6.23
CA ASP A 58 14.77 -5.09 -7.10
C ASP A 58 13.98 -3.84 -7.57
N GLU A 59 12.65 -3.91 -7.57
CA GLU A 59 11.78 -2.80 -8.00
C GLU A 59 11.48 -1.82 -6.85
N LEU A 60 11.46 -2.32 -5.61
CA LEU A 60 11.10 -1.53 -4.42
C LEU A 60 11.89 -0.21 -4.28
N PRO A 61 13.21 -0.14 -4.50
CA PRO A 61 13.94 1.13 -4.42
C PRO A 61 13.35 2.20 -5.35
N THR A 62 13.09 1.85 -6.61
CA THR A 62 12.51 2.77 -7.59
C THR A 62 11.06 3.14 -7.27
N ILE A 63 10.25 2.17 -6.85
CA ILE A 63 8.85 2.41 -6.48
C ILE A 63 8.77 3.37 -5.30
N LEU A 64 9.56 3.13 -4.24
CA LEU A 64 9.55 3.98 -3.06
C LEU A 64 10.10 5.38 -3.35
N GLU A 65 11.08 5.51 -4.23
CA GLU A 65 11.53 6.82 -4.71
C GLU A 65 10.41 7.58 -5.41
N GLN A 66 9.70 6.95 -6.36
CA GLN A 66 8.59 7.58 -7.09
C GLN A 66 7.45 8.02 -6.16
N TRP A 67 7.13 7.20 -5.16
CA TRP A 67 6.01 7.45 -4.25
C TRP A 67 6.33 8.47 -3.16
N TYR A 68 7.57 8.52 -2.67
CA TYR A 68 7.88 9.24 -1.43
C TYR A 68 9.00 10.29 -1.54
N SER A 69 9.75 10.34 -2.64
CA SER A 69 10.85 11.30 -2.78
C SER A 69 10.36 12.75 -2.60
N GLY A 70 11.02 13.48 -1.70
CA GLY A 70 10.66 14.86 -1.40
C GLY A 70 9.36 15.06 -0.61
N LEU A 71 8.63 13.99 -0.26
CA LEU A 71 7.37 14.07 0.51
C LEU A 71 7.56 13.73 2.00
N VAL A 72 8.57 12.92 2.31
CA VAL A 72 8.81 12.42 3.67
C VAL A 72 10.26 12.66 4.10
N ASP A 73 10.50 12.70 5.40
CA ASP A 73 11.85 12.82 5.97
C ASP A 73 12.56 11.46 6.09
N GLY A 74 11.82 10.35 5.99
CA GLY A 74 12.34 8.99 6.00
C GLY A 74 11.24 7.93 5.92
N LEU A 75 11.63 6.67 5.71
CA LEU A 75 10.75 5.51 5.67
C LEU A 75 11.12 4.52 6.77
N LEU A 76 10.12 4.04 7.51
CA LEU A 76 10.26 2.91 8.42
C LEU A 76 9.81 1.65 7.69
N ILE A 77 10.71 0.71 7.47
CA ILE A 77 10.43 -0.56 6.80
C ILE A 77 10.66 -1.68 7.80
N GLN A 78 9.63 -2.49 8.01
CA GLN A 78 9.72 -3.65 8.91
C GLN A 78 10.50 -4.78 8.21
N PRO A 79 11.44 -5.45 8.90
CA PRO A 79 12.07 -6.63 8.37
C PRO A 79 11.04 -7.76 8.19
N PRO A 80 11.24 -8.66 7.21
CA PRO A 80 10.43 -9.86 7.09
C PRO A 80 10.64 -10.79 8.30
N ASP A 81 9.64 -11.63 8.59
CA ASP A 81 9.70 -12.57 9.72
C ASP A 81 10.71 -13.71 9.52
N ASP A 82 11.01 -14.07 8.26
CA ASP A 82 11.94 -15.14 7.91
C ASP A 82 13.39 -14.61 7.89
N PRO A 83 14.26 -15.06 8.83
CA PRO A 83 15.65 -14.62 8.88
C PRO A 83 16.47 -14.97 7.63
N ALA A 84 16.03 -15.95 6.82
CA ALA A 84 16.69 -16.26 5.56
C ALA A 84 16.65 -15.08 4.56
N LEU A 85 15.73 -14.14 4.76
CA LEU A 85 15.58 -12.95 3.93
C LEU A 85 16.43 -11.76 4.41
N ASP A 86 17.11 -11.84 5.56
CA ASP A 86 17.87 -10.73 6.14
C ASP A 86 18.91 -10.14 5.19
N ALA A 87 19.68 -10.99 4.50
CA ALA A 87 20.69 -10.54 3.54
C ALA A 87 20.07 -9.76 2.38
N ARG A 88 18.94 -10.24 1.85
CA ARG A 88 18.23 -9.60 0.73
C ARG A 88 17.54 -8.31 1.17
N PHE A 89 16.95 -8.32 2.36
CA PHE A 89 16.37 -7.14 2.99
C PHE A 89 17.41 -6.05 3.19
N ALA A 90 18.58 -6.39 3.75
CA ALA A 90 19.69 -5.44 3.95
C ALA A 90 20.22 -4.87 2.61
N GLU A 91 20.32 -5.67 1.56
CA GLU A 91 20.68 -5.19 0.22
C GLU A 91 19.66 -4.18 -0.31
N THR A 92 18.37 -4.49 -0.19
CA THR A 92 17.27 -3.62 -0.64
C THR A 92 17.26 -2.29 0.13
N LEU A 93 17.46 -2.32 1.46
CA LEU A 93 17.55 -1.11 2.28
C LEU A 93 18.71 -0.19 1.88
N ARG A 94 19.87 -0.75 1.50
CA ARG A 94 21.00 0.06 1.00
C ARG A 94 20.66 0.78 -0.29
N ALA A 95 19.89 0.15 -1.17
CA ALA A 95 19.42 0.81 -2.40
C ALA A 95 18.39 1.92 -2.10
N ILE A 96 17.49 1.68 -1.15
CA ILE A 96 16.47 2.65 -0.70
C ILE A 96 17.07 3.88 -0.01
N GLY A 97 18.19 3.74 0.72
CA GLY A 97 18.85 4.82 1.46
C GLY A 97 19.28 6.04 0.62
N SER A 98 19.05 6.00 -0.69
CA SER A 98 19.26 7.09 -1.64
C SER A 98 18.03 8.00 -1.87
N ILE A 99 16.86 7.68 -1.32
CA ILE A 99 15.64 8.49 -1.48
C ILE A 99 15.85 9.88 -0.86
N ARG A 100 15.58 10.92 -1.66
CA ARG A 100 15.73 12.32 -1.20
C ARG A 100 14.72 12.67 -0.11
N PRO A 101 15.16 13.24 1.01
CA PRO A 101 14.26 13.73 2.05
C PRO A 101 13.47 14.94 1.54
N ARG A 102 12.36 15.25 2.22
CA ARG A 102 11.59 16.47 2.00
C ARG A 102 12.50 17.70 2.14
N LEU A 103 12.46 18.58 1.14
CA LEU A 103 13.14 19.87 1.21
C LEU A 103 12.38 20.72 2.24
N GLY A 104 13.06 21.07 3.34
CA GLY A 104 12.58 22.01 4.34
C GLY A 104 12.56 23.45 3.86
#